data_AF-A0A420S1Q3-F1
#
_entry.id   AF-A0A420S1Q3-F1
#
_cell.length_a   1.000
_cell.length_b   1.000
_cell.length_c   1.000
_cell.angle_alpha   90.00
_cell.angle_beta   90.00
_cell.angle_gamma   90.00
#
_symmetry.space_group_name_H-M   'P 1'
#
loop_
_entity.id
_entity.type
_entity.pdbx_description
1 polymer ?
#
loop_
_entity_poly.entity_id
_entity_poly.type
_entity_poly.pdbx_seq_one_letter_code
_entity_poly.pdbx_strand_id
1 'polypeptide(L)' 'MCCGGDPTAPLTPSISSYTPDQKLRQDNVIRNMGWDKKGFSEKRQRSMAQIFLNEIQKAKDRGEW' A
#
# COMPACT_ATOMS: atom_id res chain seq x y z
N MET A 1 -2.58 -26.96 18.19
CA MET A 1 -1.65 -25.83 17.99
C MET A 1 -2.21 -24.99 16.85
N CYS A 2 -2.99 -23.96 17.15
CA CYS A 2 -3.51 -23.03 16.15
C CYS A 2 -2.72 -21.72 16.30
N CYS A 3 -2.00 -21.36 15.25
CA CYS A 3 -1.30 -20.09 15.17
C CYS A 3 -2.34 -18.95 15.17
N GLY A 4 -2.46 -18.29 16.32
CA GLY A 4 -3.17 -17.02 16.44
C GLY A 4 -2.37 -15.92 15.74
N GLY A 5 -2.61 -15.76 14.44
CA GLY A 5 -2.22 -14.55 13.71
C GLY A 5 -3.37 -13.56 13.78
N ASP A 6 -3.17 -12.47 14.50
CA ASP A 6 -4.09 -11.33 14.56
C ASP A 6 -4.36 -10.81 13.13
N PRO A 7 -5.61 -10.86 12.61
CA PRO A 7 -5.91 -10.45 11.24
C PRO A 7 -5.89 -8.93 11.03
N THR A 8 -5.55 -8.14 12.06
CA THR A 8 -5.78 -6.69 12.07
C THR A 8 -4.50 -5.86 11.99
N ALA A 9 -3.31 -6.46 12.00
CA ALA A 9 -2.08 -5.70 11.81
C ALA A 9 -1.96 -5.32 10.32
N PRO A 10 -1.89 -4.02 9.95
CA PRO A 10 -1.41 -3.67 8.63
C PRO A 10 0.05 -4.10 8.62
N LEU A 11 0.32 -5.25 7.99
CA LEU A 11 1.65 -5.64 7.57
C LEU A 11 2.09 -4.55 6.60
N THR A 12 2.60 -3.42 7.11
CA THR A 12 3.39 -2.50 6.29
C THR A 12 4.57 -3.33 5.83
N PRO A 13 4.61 -3.75 4.55
CA PRO A 13 5.70 -4.57 4.08
C PRO A 13 6.97 -3.76 4.28
N SER A 14 8.04 -4.40 4.76
CA SER A 14 9.36 -3.78 4.69
C SER A 14 9.58 -3.35 3.25
N ILE A 15 10.05 -2.12 3.01
CA ILE A 15 10.22 -1.59 1.64
C ILE A 15 11.13 -2.53 0.81
N SER A 16 12.01 -3.29 1.48
CA SER A 16 12.89 -4.30 0.90
C SER A 16 12.17 -5.55 0.37
N SER A 17 10.88 -5.77 0.65
CA SER A 17 10.14 -6.99 0.26
C SER A 17 9.18 -6.78 -0.91
N TYR A 18 9.15 -5.61 -1.54
CA TYR A 18 8.27 -5.39 -2.68
C TYR A 18 8.80 -6.10 -3.93
N THR A 19 7.93 -6.84 -4.61
CA THR A 19 8.23 -7.28 -5.97
C THR A 19 8.34 -6.06 -6.89
N PRO A 20 9.09 -6.14 -8.01
CA PRO A 20 9.18 -5.04 -8.97
C PRO A 20 7.82 -4.49 -9.43
N ASP A 21 6.82 -5.38 -9.59
CA ASP A 21 5.45 -5.00 -9.94
C ASP A 21 4.77 -4.17 -8.84
N GLN A 22 4.91 -4.56 -7.56
CA GLN A 22 4.35 -3.81 -6.43
C GLN A 22 4.97 -2.41 -6.34
N LYS A 23 6.29 -2.31 -6.55
CA LYS A 23 6.98 -1.02 -6.56
C LYS A 23 6.46 -0.12 -7.67
N LEU A 24 6.32 -0.65 -8.89
CA LEU A 24 5.81 0.10 -10.05
C LEU A 24 4.37 0.60 -9.82
N ARG A 25 3.50 -0.24 -9.25
CA ARG A 25 2.12 0.17 -8.89
C ARG A 25 2.11 1.32 -7.89
N GLN A 26 2.93 1.23 -6.84
CA GLN A 26 3.05 2.31 -5.85
C GLN A 26 3.63 3.58 -6.48
N ASP A 27 4.66 3.48 -7.32
CA ASP A 27 5.24 4.64 -8.03
C ASP A 27 4.20 5.37 -8.86
N ASN A 28 3.37 4.63 -9.60
CA ASN A 28 2.29 5.19 -10.38
C ASN A 28 1.24 5.90 -9.50
N VAL A 29 0.85 5.31 -8.37
CA VAL A 29 -0.07 5.95 -7.41
C VAL A 29 0.54 7.23 -6.84
N ILE A 30 1.79 7.20 -6.39
CA ILE A 30 2.50 8.35 -5.81
C ILE A 30 2.54 9.50 -6.81
N ARG A 31 2.92 9.23 -8.07
CA ARG A 31 2.98 10.22 -9.15
C ARG A 31 1.61 10.78 -9.49
N ASN A 32 0.60 9.92 -9.64
CA ASN A 32 -0.76 10.33 -10.00
C ASN A 32 -1.42 11.17 -8.91
N MET A 33 -1.14 10.90 -7.64
CA MET A 33 -1.63 11.68 -6.50
C MET A 33 -0.77 12.93 -6.21
N GLY A 34 0.35 13.09 -6.91
CA GLY A 34 1.31 14.19 -6.72
C GLY A 34 1.98 14.21 -5.35
N TRP A 35 2.07 13.05 -4.67
CA TRP A 35 2.65 12.97 -3.32
C TRP A 35 4.17 13.11 -3.30
N ASP A 36 4.82 12.80 -4.42
CA ASP A 36 6.23 13.09 -4.69
C ASP A 36 6.57 14.58 -4.55
N LYS A 37 5.62 15.46 -4.91
CA LYS A 37 5.79 16.92 -4.89
C LYS A 37 5.36 17.58 -3.58
N LYS A 38 4.82 16.83 -2.62
CA LYS A 38 4.29 17.37 -1.35
C LYS A 38 5.31 17.45 -0.21
N GLY A 39 6.59 17.17 -0.48
CA GLY A 39 7.64 17.17 0.53
C GLY A 39 7.53 16.03 1.55
N PHE A 40 6.73 14.99 1.26
CA PHE A 40 6.66 13.79 2.09
C PHE A 40 7.93 12.95 1.92
N SER A 41 8.39 12.30 2.99
CA SER A 41 9.47 11.32 2.88
C SER A 41 9.04 10.14 2.02
N GLU A 42 9.99 9.48 1.35
CA GLU A 42 9.70 8.32 0.50
C GLU A 42 8.93 7.24 1.29
N LYS A 43 9.36 6.95 2.53
CA LYS A 43 8.64 6.00 3.41
C LYS A 43 7.17 6.38 3.59
N ARG A 44 6.87 7.66 3.80
CA ARG A 44 5.49 8.16 3.95
C ARG A 44 4.71 8.02 2.64
N GLN A 45 5.30 8.38 1.52
CA GLN A 45 4.67 8.23 0.19
C GLN A 45 4.31 6.76 -0.08
N ARG A 46 5.23 5.84 0.21
CA ARG A 46 5.04 4.38 0.07
C ARG A 46 3.92 3.86 0.96
N SER A 47 3.92 4.24 2.23
CA SER A 47 2.84 3.87 3.17
C SER A 47 1.48 4.36 2.69
N MET A 48 1.38 5.60 2.19
CA MET A 48 0.13 6.15 1.67
C MET A 48 -0.33 5.42 0.40
N ALA A 49 0.59 5.06 -0.50
CA ALA A 49 0.28 4.30 -1.70
C ALA A 49 -0.21 2.89 -1.38
N GLN A 50 0.40 2.22 -0.41
CA GLN A 50 -0.02 0.91 0.04
C GLN A 50 -1.42 0.96 0.67
N ILE A 51 -1.70 1.94 1.54
CA ILE A 51 -3.02 2.13 2.14
C ILE A 51 -4.06 2.34 1.04
N PHE A 52 -3.78 3.22 0.08
CA PHE A 52 -4.69 3.48 -1.03
C PHE A 52 -5.01 2.20 -1.83
N LEU A 53 -3.98 1.44 -2.23
CA LEU A 53 -4.17 0.19 -2.97
C LEU A 53 -4.96 -0.86 -2.17
N ASN A 54 -4.73 -0.94 -0.86
CA ASN A 54 -5.48 -1.84 0.02
C ASN A 54 -6.96 -1.45 0.10
N GLU A 55 -7.29 -0.16 0.23
CA GLU A 55 -8.69 0.28 0.27
C GLU A 55 -9.41 0.05 -1.06
N ILE A 56 -8.73 0.23 -2.20
CA ILE A 56 -9.28 -0.15 -3.52
C ILE A 56 -9.53 -1.66 -3.59
N GLN A 57 -8.61 -2.49 -3.10
CA GLN A 57 -8.82 -3.94 -3.09
C GLN A 57 -10.02 -4.32 -2.23
N LYS A 58 -10.13 -3.76 -1.02
CA LYS A 58 -11.28 -3.98 -0.14
C LYS A 58 -12.60 -3.55 -0.79
N ALA A 59 -12.63 -2.41 -1.49
CA ALA A 59 -13.83 -1.96 -2.19
C ALA A 59 -14.25 -2.94 -3.30
N LYS A 60 -13.28 -3.47 -4.06
CA LYS A 60 -13.53 -4.52 -5.07
C LYS A 60 -14.08 -5.80 -4.43
N ASP A 61 -13.50 -6.24 -3.32
CA ASP A 61 -13.93 -7.44 -2.62
C ASP A 61 -15.36 -7.30 -2.06
N ARG A 62 -15.79 -6.07 -1.74
CA ARG A 62 -17.15 -5.74 -1.34
C ARG A 62 -18.13 -5.51 -2.52
N GLY A 63 -17.65 -5.50 -3.76
CA GLY A 63 -18.48 -5.21 -4.94
C GLY A 63 -18.91 -3.75 -5.07
N GLU A 64 -18.19 -2.82 -4.45
CA GLU A 64 -18.48 -1.38 -4.43
C GLU A 64 -17.79 -0.61 -5.57
N TRP A 65 -17.17 -1.31 -6.51
CA TRP A 65 -16.21 -0.76 -7.47
C TRP A 65 -16.36 -1.33 -8.87
#